data_AF-A0A2J6TUP7-F1
#
_entry.id   AF-A0A2J6TUP7-F1
#
_cell.length_a   1.000
_cell.length_b   1.000
_cell.length_c   1.000
_cell.angle_alpha   90.00
_cell.angle_beta   90.00
_cell.angle_gamma   90.00
#
_symmetry.space_group_name_H-M   'P 1'
#
loop_
_entity.id
_entity.type
_entity.pdbx_description
1 polymer ?
#
loop_
_entity_poly.entity_id
_entity_poly.type
_entity_poly.pdbx_seq_one_letter_code
_entity_poly.pdbx_strand_id
1 'polypeptide(L)'
;MSVLEKDQTIDQATKDRFTRIKGAQQNGFENLGFFAAAVVAGNLAGLSSSTLNGLSAGYVVSRVVYTAVYISNTNPKFSDLRSLLWLIGIGQCITLCVKAGKALQGEPLA
;
A
#
# COMPACT_ATOMS: atom_id res chain seq x y z
N MET A 1 -1.83 20.58 19.29
CA MET A 1 -2.58 19.62 20.11
C MET A 1 -3.93 19.37 19.44
N SER A 2 -4.16 18.20 18.83
CA SER A 2 -5.40 17.85 18.13
C SER A 2 -6.61 17.85 19.08
N VAL A 3 -7.83 18.00 18.57
CA VAL A 3 -9.07 17.94 19.39
C VAL A 3 -9.10 16.66 20.23
N LEU A 4 -8.68 15.54 19.63
CA LEU A 4 -8.57 14.23 20.27
C LEU A 4 -7.58 14.21 21.46
N GLU A 5 -6.45 14.90 21.35
CA GLU A 5 -5.44 14.95 22.41
C GLU A 5 -5.95 15.69 23.66
N LYS A 6 -6.75 16.75 23.45
CA LYS A 6 -7.32 17.57 24.52
C LYS A 6 -8.54 16.94 25.21
N ASP A 7 -9.15 15.93 24.60
CA ASP A 7 -10.32 15.25 25.15
C ASP A 7 -9.95 14.41 26.38
N GLN A 8 -10.47 14.76 27.55
CA GLN A 8 -10.19 14.05 28.80
C GLN A 8 -11.12 12.83 29.02
N THR A 9 -12.15 12.65 28.19
CA THR A 9 -13.15 11.59 28.33
C THR A 9 -12.72 10.26 27.70
N ILE A 10 -11.74 10.30 26.79
CA ILE A 10 -11.23 9.15 26.06
C ILE A 10 -9.89 8.71 26.67
N ASP A 11 -9.72 7.40 26.90
CA ASP A 11 -8.46 6.84 27.40
C ASP A 11 -7.31 6.94 26.38
N GLN A 12 -6.07 6.92 26.87
CA GLN A 12 -4.89 7.10 26.03
C GLN A 12 -4.73 6.01 24.96
N ALA A 13 -5.07 4.75 25.26
CA ALA A 13 -4.90 3.66 24.32
C ALA A 13 -5.85 3.80 23.12
N THR A 14 -7.07 4.28 23.36
CA THR A 14 -8.02 4.63 22.31
C THR A 14 -7.51 5.79 21.45
N LYS A 15 -6.93 6.84 22.06
CA LYS A 15 -6.33 7.95 21.33
C LYS A 15 -5.19 7.49 20.42
N ASP A 16 -4.28 6.65 20.94
CA ASP A 16 -3.16 6.12 20.18
C ASP A 16 -3.63 5.27 18.99
N ARG A 17 -4.71 4.51 19.17
CA ARG A 17 -5.33 3.73 18.09
C ARG A 17 -5.86 4.64 16.98
N PHE A 18 -6.54 5.74 17.31
CA PHE A 18 -6.98 6.71 16.31
C PHE A 18 -5.82 7.33 15.55
N THR A 19 -4.72 7.66 16.24
CA THR A 19 -3.50 8.16 15.60
C THR A 19 -2.94 7.14 14.60
N ARG A 20 -2.88 5.86 14.96
CA ARG A 20 -2.45 4.79 14.04
C ARG A 20 -3.39 4.61 12.84
N ILE A 21 -4.70 4.68 13.04
CA ILE A 21 -5.70 4.64 11.96
C ILE A 21 -5.48 5.79 10.97
N LYS A 22 -5.33 7.02 11.48
CA LYS A 22 -5.08 8.20 10.66
C LYS A 22 -3.75 8.08 9.90
N GLY A 23 -2.70 7.57 10.55
CA GLY A 23 -1.42 7.30 9.91
C GLY A 23 -1.52 6.26 8.78
N ALA A 24 -2.25 5.17 9.00
CA ALA A 24 -2.48 4.14 7.98
C ALA A 24 -3.26 4.68 6.77
N GLN A 25 -4.29 5.50 7.01
CA GLN A 25 -5.08 6.15 5.96
C GLN A 25 -4.23 7.10 5.12
N GLN A 26 -3.47 8.00 5.76
CA GLN A 26 -2.59 8.95 5.10
C GLN A 26 -1.57 8.22 4.22
N ASN A 27 -0.94 7.17 4.74
CA ASN A 27 -0.01 6.35 3.95
C ASN A 27 -0.71 5.67 2.77
N GLY A 28 -1.96 5.23 2.93
CA GLY A 28 -2.77 4.72 1.83
C GLY A 28 -2.92 5.73 0.68
N PHE A 29 -3.29 6.96 1.00
CA PHE A 29 -3.46 8.02 -0.01
C PHE A 29 -2.14 8.39 -0.72
N GLU A 30 -1.02 8.43 -0.01
CA GLU A 30 0.30 8.70 -0.60
C GLU A 30 0.70 7.62 -1.62
N ASN A 31 0.33 6.36 -1.37
CA ASN A 31 0.70 5.24 -2.24
C ASN A 31 -0.32 5.02 -3.38
N LEU A 32 -1.55 5.52 -3.25
CA LEU A 32 -2.63 5.30 -4.22
C LEU A 32 -2.27 5.84 -5.61
N GLY A 33 -1.67 7.03 -5.68
CA GLY A 33 -1.28 7.66 -6.94
C GLY A 33 -0.28 6.81 -7.72
N PHE A 34 0.72 6.26 -7.02
CA PHE A 34 1.72 5.40 -7.66
C PHE A 34 1.12 4.09 -8.17
N PHE A 35 0.25 3.45 -7.38
CA PHE A 35 -0.45 2.24 -7.80
C PHE A 35 -1.34 2.49 -9.02
N ALA A 36 -2.13 3.56 -9.01
CA ALA A 36 -2.99 3.92 -10.13
C ALA A 36 -2.18 4.16 -11.40
N ALA A 37 -1.07 4.90 -11.31
CA ALA A 37 -0.18 5.13 -12.44
C ALA A 37 0.42 3.83 -13.00
N ALA A 38 0.86 2.91 -12.14
CA ALA A 38 1.42 1.62 -12.55
C ALA A 38 0.38 0.72 -13.27
N VAL A 39 -0.85 0.67 -12.77
CA VAL A 39 -1.95 -0.08 -13.40
C VAL A 39 -2.33 0.52 -14.75
N VAL A 40 -2.44 1.85 -14.85
CA VAL A 40 -2.74 2.54 -16.11
C VAL A 40 -1.62 2.29 -17.13
N ALA A 41 -0.36 2.42 -16.72
CA ALA A 41 0.78 2.15 -17.60
C ALA A 41 0.77 0.70 -18.12
N GLY A 42 0.51 -0.27 -17.25
CA GLY A 42 0.42 -1.68 -17.66
C GLY A 42 -0.75 -1.97 -18.62
N ASN A 43 -1.90 -1.33 -18.42
CA ASN A 43 -3.03 -1.44 -19.35
C ASN A 43 -2.71 -0.83 -20.72
N LEU A 44 -2.14 0.38 -20.75
CA LEU A 44 -1.76 1.06 -22.00
C LEU A 44 -0.65 0.33 -22.76
N ALA A 45 0.26 -0.33 -22.05
CA ALA A 45 1.30 -1.16 -22.64
C ALA A 45 0.79 -2.53 -23.12
N GLY A 46 -0.49 -2.86 -22.89
CA GLY A 46 -1.09 -4.10 -23.35
C GLY A 46 -0.66 -5.35 -22.57
N LEU A 47 -0.24 -5.22 -21.30
CA LEU A 47 0.13 -6.39 -20.49
C LEU A 47 -1.03 -7.40 -20.40
N SER A 48 -0.69 -8.69 -20.27
CA SER A 48 -1.69 -9.74 -20.13
C SER A 48 -2.57 -9.50 -18.90
N SER A 49 -3.87 -9.80 -19.00
CA SER A 49 -4.80 -9.62 -17.88
C SER A 49 -4.40 -10.44 -16.65
N SER A 50 -3.77 -11.60 -16.86
CA SER A 50 -3.24 -12.44 -15.77
C SER A 50 -2.17 -11.69 -14.97
N THR A 51 -1.17 -11.12 -15.66
CA THR A 51 -0.10 -10.31 -15.04
C THR A 51 -0.65 -9.07 -14.35
N LEU A 52 -1.51 -8.31 -15.02
CA LEU A 52 -2.11 -7.09 -14.46
C LEU A 52 -2.92 -7.40 -13.19
N ASN A 53 -3.81 -8.40 -13.26
CA ASN A 53 -4.67 -8.74 -12.13
C ASN A 53 -3.88 -9.35 -10.98
N GLY A 54 -2.91 -10.22 -11.27
CA GLY A 54 -2.07 -10.85 -10.26
C GLY A 54 -1.27 -9.82 -9.45
N LEU A 55 -0.55 -8.92 -10.13
CA LEU A 55 0.24 -7.88 -9.46
C LEU A 55 -0.65 -6.86 -8.74
N SER A 56 -1.79 -6.49 -9.34
CA SER A 56 -2.74 -5.56 -8.72
C SER A 56 -3.41 -6.14 -7.48
N ALA A 57 -3.82 -7.41 -7.54
CA ALA A 57 -4.36 -8.12 -6.39
C ALA A 57 -3.30 -8.26 -5.28
N GLY A 58 -2.06 -8.59 -5.64
CA GLY A 58 -0.93 -8.64 -4.70
C GLY A 58 -0.72 -7.32 -3.97
N TYR A 59 -0.82 -6.19 -4.68
CA TYR A 59 -0.78 -4.86 -4.06
C TYR A 59 -1.92 -4.67 -3.07
N VAL A 60 -3.17 -4.89 -3.49
CA VAL A 60 -4.35 -4.69 -2.64
C VAL A 60 -4.29 -5.56 -1.38
N VAL A 61 -3.92 -6.83 -1.52
CA VAL A 61 -3.74 -7.75 -0.37
C VAL A 61 -2.65 -7.23 0.57
N SER A 62 -1.50 -6.81 0.05
CA SER A 62 -0.44 -6.17 0.84
C SER A 62 -0.98 -4.96 1.63
N ARG A 63 -1.80 -4.10 1.01
CA ARG A 63 -2.37 -2.92 1.67
C ARG A 63 -3.38 -3.26 2.76
N VAL A 64 -4.20 -4.29 2.56
CA VAL A 64 -5.15 -4.78 3.58
C VAL A 64 -4.38 -5.29 4.80
N VAL A 65 -3.38 -6.16 4.58
CA VAL A 65 -2.56 -6.73 5.66
C VAL A 65 -1.73 -5.64 6.35
N TYR A 66 -1.11 -4.73 5.58
CA TYR A 66 -0.38 -3.57 6.11
C TYR A 66 -1.25 -2.72 7.04
N THR A 67 -2.48 -2.41 6.62
CA THR A 67 -3.42 -1.58 7.38
C THR A 67 -3.84 -2.28 8.68
N ALA A 68 -4.16 -3.57 8.61
CA ALA A 68 -4.50 -4.36 9.79
C ALA A 68 -3.34 -4.40 10.81
N VAL A 69 -2.11 -4.63 10.33
CA VAL A 69 -0.89 -4.63 11.15
C VAL A 69 -0.64 -3.25 11.75
N TYR A 70 -0.77 -2.17 10.96
CA TYR A 70 -0.54 -0.80 11.44
C TYR A 70 -1.51 -0.44 12.57
N ILE A 71 -2.81 -0.67 12.39
CA ILE A 71 -3.82 -0.30 13.40
C ILE A 71 -3.62 -1.08 14.70
N SER A 72 -3.24 -2.35 14.59
CA SER A 72 -3.05 -3.27 15.71
C SER A 72 -1.67 -3.16 16.37
N ASN A 73 -0.76 -2.35 15.82
CA ASN A 73 0.61 -2.26 16.29
C ASN A 73 0.70 -1.58 17.68
N THR A 74 0.80 -2.40 18.72
CA THR A 74 1.15 -1.99 20.09
C THR A 74 2.51 -2.53 20.53
N ASN A 75 3.18 -3.33 19.68
CA ASN A 75 4.43 -4.02 20.02
C ASN A 75 5.49 -3.74 18.94
N PRO A 76 6.71 -3.30 19.33
CA PRO A 76 7.78 -2.93 18.39
C PRO A 76 8.11 -4.00 17.34
N LYS A 77 7.89 -5.30 17.61
CA LYS A 77 8.08 -6.38 16.62
C LYS A 77 7.19 -6.26 15.38
N PHE A 78 6.04 -5.59 15.46
CA PHE A 78 5.17 -5.36 14.30
C PHE A 78 5.63 -4.18 13.42
N SER A 79 6.64 -3.42 13.87
CA SER A 79 7.22 -2.33 13.06
C SER A 79 7.93 -2.87 11.80
N ASP A 80 8.70 -3.95 11.95
CA ASP A 80 9.45 -4.54 10.83
C ASP A 80 8.52 -5.20 9.81
N LEU A 81 7.47 -5.87 10.29
CA LEU A 81 6.45 -6.47 9.43
C LEU A 81 5.73 -5.42 8.58
N ARG A 82 5.43 -4.26 9.15
CA ARG A 82 4.81 -3.16 8.43
C ARG A 82 5.70 -2.67 7.28
N SER A 83 6.99 -2.51 7.51
CA SER A 83 7.95 -2.11 6.48
C SER A 83 8.08 -3.17 5.37
N LEU A 84 8.10 -4.45 5.73
CA LEU A 84 8.14 -5.55 4.76
C LEU A 84 6.88 -5.58 3.88
N LEU A 85 5.69 -5.46 4.48
CA LEU A 85 4.42 -5.43 3.74
C LEU A 85 4.36 -4.24 2.78
N TRP A 86 4.87 -3.07 3.21
CA TRP A 86 4.98 -1.90 2.35
C TRP A 86 5.91 -2.15 1.16
N LEU A 87 7.08 -2.74 1.38
CA LEU A 87 8.03 -3.10 0.32
C LEU A 87 7.42 -4.08 -0.68
N ILE A 88 6.66 -5.07 -0.21
CA ILE A 88 5.95 -6.02 -1.09
C ILE A 88 4.98 -5.27 -2.02
N GLY A 89 4.18 -4.35 -1.48
CA GLY A 89 3.21 -3.57 -2.25
C GLY A 89 3.89 -2.65 -3.27
N ILE A 90 4.90 -1.89 -2.85
CA ILE A 90 5.70 -1.06 -3.75
C ILE A 90 6.39 -1.90 -4.83
N GLY A 91 6.89 -3.08 -4.47
CA GLY A 91 7.48 -4.04 -5.40
C GLY A 91 6.52 -4.46 -6.51
N GLN A 92 5.22 -4.63 -6.21
CA GLN A 92 4.23 -4.92 -7.25
C GLN A 92 4.09 -3.76 -8.25
N CYS A 93 4.04 -2.52 -7.75
CA CYS A 93 3.93 -1.32 -8.59
C CYS A 93 5.16 -1.13 -9.48
N ILE A 94 6.36 -1.29 -8.91
CA ILE A 94 7.61 -1.23 -9.67
C ILE A 94 7.63 -2.33 -10.75
N THR A 95 7.21 -3.55 -10.41
CA THR A 95 7.16 -4.67 -11.36
C THR A 95 6.21 -4.37 -12.52
N LEU A 96 5.03 -3.79 -12.25
CA LEU A 96 4.10 -3.33 -13.29
C LEU A 96 4.75 -2.30 -14.21
N CYS A 97 5.39 -1.26 -13.66
CA CYS A 97 6.07 -0.24 -14.46
C CYS A 97 7.20 -0.82 -15.34
N VAL A 98 8.02 -1.72 -14.80
CA VAL A 98 9.11 -2.37 -15.53
C VAL A 98 8.57 -3.24 -16.67
N LYS A 99 7.54 -4.05 -16.39
CA LYS A 99 6.89 -4.88 -17.43
C LYS A 99 6.25 -4.02 -18.51
N ALA A 100 5.58 -2.93 -18.14
CA ALA A 100 5.03 -1.98 -19.09
C ALA A 100 6.12 -1.36 -19.98
N GLY A 101 7.24 -0.93 -19.40
CA GLY A 101 8.37 -0.39 -20.16
C GLY A 101 8.95 -1.39 -21.17
N LYS A 102 9.14 -2.65 -20.76
CA LYS A 102 9.61 -3.74 -21.63
C LYS A 102 8.65 -4.02 -22.78
N ALA A 103 7.36 -4.08 -22.49
CA ALA A 103 6.31 -4.25 -23.49
C ALA A 103 6.34 -3.13 -24.55
N LEU A 104 6.50 -1.87 -24.12
CA LEU A 104 6.61 -0.71 -25.02
C LEU A 104 7.89 -0.71 -25.86
N GLN A 105 8.95 -1.40 -25.42
CA GLN A 105 10.18 -1.61 -26.19
C GLN A 105 10.07 -2.75 -27.21
N GLY A 106 8.93 -3.44 -27.28
CA GLY A 106 8.70 -4.56 -28.19
C GLY A 106 9.12 -5.92 -27.63
N GLU A 107 9.42 -6.03 -26.32
CA GLU A 107 9.55 -7.34 -25.70
C GLU A 107 8.17 -8.04 -25.64
N PRO A 108 8.13 -9.39 -25.68
CA PRO A 108 6.90 -10.14 -25.57
C PRO A 108 6.13 -9.82 -24.28
N LEU A 109 4.82 -9.64 -24.43
CA LEU A 109 3.89 -9.40 -23.33
C LEU A 109 3.79 -10.67 -22.47
N ALA A 110 4.49 -10.69 -21.33
CA ALA A 110 4.39 -11.74 -20.32
C ALA A 110 3.18 -11.51 -19.40
#